data_AF-A0A232EI70-F1
#
_entry.id   AF-A0A232EI70-F1
#
_cell.length_a   1.000
_cell.length_b   1.000
_cell.length_c   1.000
_cell.angle_alpha   90.00
_cell.angle_beta   90.00
_cell.angle_gamma   90.00
#
_symmetry.space_group_name_H-M   'P 1'
#
loop_
_entity.id
_entity.type
_entity.pdbx_description
1 polymer ?
#
loop_
_entity_poly.entity_id
_entity_poly.type
_entity_poly.pdbx_seq_one_letter_code
_entity_poly.pdbx_strand_id
1 'polypeptide(L)'
;MKSGFNIQLVWIPSHKNISGNEIADREAKGALKLPLQIELKSHWYQIFNSSILESNNAWHSEHSYKIEKKANKLYEFNLIPSSICVCGHDFCDLRHIVWDCNQYIVTRQEIEDELNKIGLSLRDINSILASMNVQAIKLLCDFSSKTGIRI
;
A
#
# COMPACT_ATOMS: atom_id res chain seq x y z
N MET A 1 -13.38 -36.18 -32.31
CA MET A 1 -12.74 -36.50 -31.01
C MET A 1 -12.13 -35.21 -30.47
N LYS A 2 -12.59 -34.69 -29.31
CA LYS A 2 -11.91 -33.55 -28.66
C LYS A 2 -10.70 -34.13 -27.92
N SER A 3 -9.48 -33.92 -28.41
CA SER A 3 -8.28 -34.15 -27.64
C SER A 3 -8.31 -33.20 -26.43
N GLY A 4 -8.55 -33.73 -25.23
CA GLY A 4 -8.51 -32.93 -24.01
C GLY A 4 -7.06 -32.59 -23.65
N PHE A 5 -6.82 -31.37 -23.18
CA PHE A 5 -5.53 -31.00 -22.59
C PHE A 5 -5.57 -31.32 -21.09
N ASN A 6 -4.52 -31.96 -20.59
CA ASN A 6 -4.27 -32.03 -19.15
C ASN A 6 -3.45 -30.80 -18.76
N ILE A 7 -4.03 -29.92 -17.94
CA ILE A 7 -3.44 -28.64 -17.54
C ILE A 7 -3.18 -28.68 -16.04
N GLN A 8 -1.96 -28.33 -15.63
CA GLN A 8 -1.58 -28.13 -14.24
C GLN A 8 -1.23 -26.66 -14.01
N LEU A 9 -1.86 -26.04 -13.00
CA LEU A 9 -1.57 -24.66 -12.58
C LEU A 9 -0.56 -24.69 -11.43
N VAL A 10 0.49 -23.87 -11.53
CA VAL A 10 1.58 -23.82 -10.53
C VAL A 10 1.95 -22.36 -10.27
N TRP A 11 2.11 -22.01 -8.99
CA TRP A 11 2.65 -20.71 -8.58
C TRP A 11 4.17 -20.74 -8.59
N ILE A 12 4.79 -19.78 -9.26
CA ILE A 12 6.25 -19.65 -9.35
C ILE A 12 6.71 -18.30 -8.75
N PRO A 13 7.90 -18.26 -8.11
CA PRO A 13 8.44 -17.02 -7.54
C PRO A 13 8.82 -16.00 -8.62
N SER A 14 8.54 -14.72 -8.36
CA SER A 14 8.95 -13.62 -9.25
C SER A 14 10.46 -13.37 -9.22
N HIS A 15 11.02 -12.83 -10.31
CA HIS A 15 12.41 -12.36 -10.43
C HIS A 15 13.48 -13.43 -10.09
N LYS A 16 13.28 -14.65 -10.60
CA LYS A 16 14.22 -15.78 -10.49
C LYS A 16 14.84 -16.18 -11.83
N ASN A 17 14.89 -15.29 -12.82
CA ASN A 17 15.45 -15.56 -14.15
C ASN A 17 14.77 -16.74 -14.89
N ILE A 18 13.49 -16.97 -14.62
CA ILE A 18 12.67 -17.94 -15.36
C ILE A 18 12.23 -17.24 -16.64
N SER A 19 12.94 -17.48 -17.74
CA SER A 19 12.76 -16.80 -19.02
C SER A 19 11.28 -16.68 -19.47
N GLY A 20 10.49 -17.75 -19.37
CA GLY A 20 9.06 -17.71 -19.74
C GLY A 20 8.23 -16.75 -18.88
N ASN A 21 8.52 -16.64 -17.59
CA ASN A 21 7.86 -15.71 -16.68
C ASN A 21 8.28 -14.26 -16.95
N GLU A 22 9.55 -14.04 -17.26
CA GLU A 22 10.09 -12.71 -17.57
C GLU A 22 9.57 -12.18 -18.90
N ILE A 23 9.45 -13.05 -19.90
CA ILE A 23 8.83 -12.73 -21.18
C ILE A 23 7.37 -12.33 -20.93
N ALA A 24 6.61 -13.15 -20.19
CA ALA A 24 5.21 -12.84 -19.89
C ALA A 24 5.04 -11.50 -19.15
N ASP A 25 5.86 -11.22 -18.14
CA ASP A 25 5.85 -9.96 -17.40
C ASP A 25 6.23 -8.75 -18.27
N ARG A 26 7.26 -8.90 -19.13
CA ARG A 26 7.68 -7.86 -20.08
C ARG A 26 6.57 -7.54 -21.07
N GLU A 27 5.95 -8.55 -21.68
CA GLU A 27 4.88 -8.34 -22.65
C GLU A 27 3.64 -7.72 -21.98
N ALA A 28 3.28 -8.16 -20.77
CA ALA A 28 2.18 -7.58 -20.00
C ALA A 28 2.42 -6.09 -19.69
N LYS A 29 3.65 -5.71 -19.31
CA LYS A 29 4.05 -4.30 -19.10
C LYS A 29 4.06 -3.51 -20.42
N GLY A 30 4.49 -4.12 -21.51
CA GLY A 30 4.46 -3.52 -22.85
C GLY A 30 3.04 -3.21 -23.32
N ALA A 31 2.09 -4.11 -23.03
CA ALA A 31 0.69 -3.96 -23.41
C ALA A 31 0.02 -2.71 -22.80
N LEU A 32 0.47 -2.26 -21.62
CA LEU A 32 -0.02 -1.02 -20.99
C LEU A 32 0.22 0.24 -21.84
N LYS A 33 1.20 0.19 -22.76
CA LYS A 33 1.58 1.31 -23.64
C LYS A 33 0.88 1.24 -25.00
N LEU A 34 0.11 0.21 -25.28
CA LEU A 34 -0.59 0.07 -26.55
C LEU A 34 -1.77 1.06 -26.61
N PRO A 35 -2.00 1.71 -27.76
CA PRO A 35 -3.04 2.73 -27.92
C PRO A 35 -4.47 2.16 -27.87
N LEU A 36 -4.63 0.86 -28.04
CA LEU A 36 -5.92 0.18 -28.00
C LEU A 36 -6.10 -0.48 -26.62
N GLN A 37 -6.72 0.22 -25.68
CA GLN A 37 -7.24 -0.42 -24.47
C GLN A 37 -8.53 -1.16 -24.83
N ILE A 38 -8.47 -2.48 -24.89
CA ILE A 38 -9.66 -3.30 -25.08
C ILE A 38 -10.41 -3.37 -23.74
N GLU A 39 -11.55 -2.69 -23.65
CA GLU A 39 -12.44 -2.73 -22.49
C GLU A 39 -13.31 -4.02 -22.52
N LEU A 40 -12.69 -5.18 -22.31
CA LEU A 40 -13.42 -6.45 -22.19
C LEU A 40 -13.99 -6.60 -20.79
N LYS A 41 -15.24 -6.17 -20.58
CA LYS A 41 -16.02 -6.59 -19.41
C LYS A 41 -16.46 -8.04 -19.59
N SER A 42 -15.60 -8.97 -19.22
CA SER A 42 -15.90 -10.40 -19.30
C SER A 42 -17.01 -10.77 -18.31
N HIS A 43 -17.81 -11.79 -18.64
CA HIS A 43 -18.79 -12.37 -17.70
C HIS A 43 -18.15 -12.77 -16.36
N TRP A 44 -16.87 -13.15 -16.40
CA TRP A 44 -16.06 -13.41 -15.21
C TRP A 44 -15.90 -12.18 -14.31
N TYR A 45 -15.88 -10.95 -14.82
CA TYR A 45 -15.81 -9.73 -14.02
C TYR A 45 -16.93 -9.63 -12.97
N GLN A 46 -18.14 -10.11 -13.30
CA GLN A 46 -19.27 -10.09 -12.36
C GLN A 46 -19.15 -11.18 -11.29
N ILE A 47 -18.79 -12.40 -11.69
CA ILE A 47 -18.56 -13.53 -10.77
C ILE A 47 -17.36 -13.24 -9.84
N PHE A 48 -16.31 -12.62 -10.39
CA PHE A 48 -15.08 -12.26 -9.68
C PHE A 48 -15.35 -11.20 -8.60
N ASN A 49 -16.26 -10.25 -8.81
CA ASN A 49 -16.63 -9.27 -7.77
C ASN A 49 -17.32 -9.91 -6.56
N SER A 50 -18.21 -10.88 -6.78
CA SER A 50 -18.85 -11.66 -5.71
C SER A 50 -17.85 -12.57 -4.97
N SER A 51 -16.93 -13.24 -5.68
CA SER A 51 -15.87 -14.03 -5.04
C SER A 51 -14.82 -13.16 -4.33
N ILE A 52 -14.55 -11.94 -4.80
CA ILE A 52 -13.68 -10.97 -4.10
C ILE A 52 -14.34 -10.51 -2.80
N LEU A 53 -15.66 -10.35 -2.72
CA LEU A 53 -16.34 -10.02 -1.46
C LEU A 53 -16.21 -11.15 -0.42
N GLU A 54 -16.41 -12.41 -0.83
CA GLU A 54 -16.24 -13.57 0.05
C GLU A 54 -14.77 -13.85 0.39
N SER A 55 -13.86 -13.71 -0.59
CA SER A 55 -12.42 -13.89 -0.41
C SER A 55 -11.78 -12.72 0.34
N ASN A 56 -12.31 -11.50 0.24
CA ASN A 56 -11.87 -10.37 1.08
C ASN A 56 -12.12 -10.70 2.55
N ASN A 57 -13.24 -11.31 2.92
CA ASN A 57 -13.48 -11.68 4.31
C ASN A 57 -12.45 -12.70 4.84
N ALA A 58 -12.04 -13.68 4.03
CA ALA A 58 -10.99 -14.65 4.38
C ALA A 58 -9.56 -14.05 4.31
N TRP A 59 -9.29 -13.22 3.32
CA TRP A 59 -8.01 -12.51 3.13
C TRP A 59 -7.79 -11.48 4.25
N HIS A 60 -8.84 -10.81 4.71
CA HIS A 60 -8.81 -9.89 5.86
C HIS A 60 -8.41 -10.62 7.16
N SER A 61 -8.82 -11.87 7.39
CA SER A 61 -8.40 -12.60 8.60
C SER A 61 -6.91 -12.98 8.60
N GLU A 62 -6.34 -13.45 7.48
CA GLU A 62 -4.92 -13.85 7.43
C GLU A 62 -3.98 -12.63 7.25
N HIS A 63 -4.43 -11.58 6.55
CA HIS A 63 -3.64 -10.36 6.36
C HIS A 63 -3.78 -9.36 7.50
N SER A 64 -4.85 -9.36 8.30
CA SER A 64 -4.89 -8.57 9.54
C SER A 64 -3.76 -8.98 10.48
N TYR A 65 -3.47 -10.27 10.62
CA TYR A 65 -2.32 -10.74 11.41
C TYR A 65 -0.97 -10.21 10.89
N LYS A 66 -0.77 -10.14 9.57
CA LYS A 66 0.46 -9.57 8.96
C LYS A 66 0.48 -8.04 9.03
N ILE A 67 -0.67 -7.38 8.99
CA ILE A 67 -0.82 -5.93 9.14
C ILE A 67 -0.58 -5.52 10.60
N GLU A 68 -1.18 -6.19 11.57
CA GLU A 68 -0.91 -6.04 13.01
C GLU A 68 0.59 -6.15 13.30
N LYS A 69 1.23 -7.20 12.75
CA LYS A 69 2.68 -7.39 12.88
C LYS A 69 3.51 -6.27 12.22
N LYS A 70 3.03 -5.64 11.14
CA LYS A 70 3.74 -4.54 10.45
C LYS A 70 3.43 -3.17 11.08
N ALA A 71 2.23 -3.00 11.63
CA ALA A 71 1.77 -1.78 12.27
C ALA A 71 2.41 -1.58 13.66
N ASN A 72 2.78 -2.67 14.33
CA ASN A 72 3.48 -2.63 15.61
C ASN A 72 4.95 -2.21 15.52
N LYS A 73 5.51 -2.03 14.32
CA LYS A 73 6.94 -1.70 14.17
C LYS A 73 7.37 -0.46 14.95
N LEU A 74 6.54 0.59 14.97
CA LEU A 74 6.87 1.81 15.73
C LEU A 74 7.02 1.50 17.23
N TYR A 75 6.15 0.64 17.77
CA TYR A 75 6.22 0.19 19.15
C TYR A 75 7.42 -0.75 19.38
N GLU A 76 7.66 -1.72 18.50
CA GLU A 76 8.82 -2.63 18.57
C GLU A 76 10.16 -1.89 18.57
N PHE A 77 10.27 -0.77 17.83
CA PHE A 77 11.45 0.09 17.82
C PHE A 77 11.47 1.15 18.95
N ASN A 78 10.53 1.10 19.91
CA ASN A 78 10.38 2.07 21.01
C ASN A 78 10.20 3.52 20.55
N LEU A 79 9.66 3.74 19.35
CA LEU A 79 9.39 5.07 18.79
C LEU A 79 8.07 5.65 19.32
N ILE A 80 7.15 4.79 19.76
CA ILE A 80 5.88 5.13 20.41
C ILE A 80 5.66 4.25 21.65
N PRO A 81 4.89 4.71 22.66
CA PRO A 81 4.75 3.99 23.93
C PRO A 81 3.76 2.81 23.88
N SER A 82 2.93 2.70 22.83
CA SER A 82 1.89 1.67 22.70
C SER A 82 1.67 1.32 21.24
N SER A 83 1.35 0.07 20.94
CA SER A 83 0.86 -0.36 19.63
C SER A 83 -0.54 0.15 19.31
N ILE A 84 -1.34 0.47 20.32
CA ILE A 84 -2.70 1.01 20.18
C ILE A 84 -2.62 2.53 20.15
N CYS A 85 -3.34 3.17 19.22
CA CYS A 85 -3.32 4.62 19.10
C CYS A 85 -4.20 5.28 20.18
N VAL A 86 -3.81 6.48 20.63
CA VAL A 86 -4.58 7.30 21.59
C VAL A 86 -5.99 7.63 21.06
N CYS A 87 -6.18 7.65 19.74
CA CYS A 87 -7.48 7.87 19.12
C CYS A 87 -8.46 6.68 19.28
N GLY A 88 -8.01 5.55 19.83
CA GLY A 88 -8.78 4.32 19.97
C GLY A 88 -8.67 3.37 18.78
N HIS A 89 -7.78 3.64 17.82
CA HIS A 89 -7.51 2.73 16.71
C HIS A 89 -6.64 1.57 17.17
N ASP A 90 -7.00 0.36 16.73
CA ASP A 90 -6.41 -0.92 17.19
C ASP A 90 -4.91 -1.04 16.89
N PHE A 91 -4.39 -0.20 15.99
CA PHE A 91 -2.98 -0.12 15.68
C PHE A 91 -2.51 1.32 15.40
N CYS A 92 -1.28 1.62 15.78
CA CYS A 92 -0.66 2.94 15.69
C CYS A 92 0.60 2.87 14.81
N ASP A 93 0.41 2.98 13.50
CA ASP A 93 1.51 3.02 12.54
C ASP A 93 1.71 4.43 11.95
N LEU A 94 2.82 4.62 11.23
CA LEU A 94 3.18 5.94 10.69
C LEU A 94 2.12 6.44 9.69
N ARG A 95 1.51 5.54 8.91
CA ARG A 95 0.47 5.91 7.96
C ARG A 95 -0.77 6.41 8.70
N HIS A 96 -1.19 5.70 9.75
CA HIS A 96 -2.31 6.10 10.60
C HIS A 96 -2.03 7.45 11.23
N ILE A 97 -0.90 7.63 11.93
CA ILE A 97 -0.58 8.89 12.60
C ILE A 97 -0.57 10.05 11.59
N VAL A 98 0.08 9.87 10.43
CA VAL A 98 0.25 10.94 9.44
C VAL A 98 -1.03 11.22 8.66
N TRP A 99 -1.81 10.22 8.24
CA TRP A 99 -2.91 10.39 7.28
C TRP A 99 -4.32 10.08 7.78
N ASP A 100 -4.47 9.18 8.76
CA ASP A 100 -5.79 8.65 9.12
C ASP A 100 -6.24 9.04 10.54
N CYS A 101 -5.31 9.37 11.43
CA CYS A 101 -5.58 9.62 12.85
C CYS A 101 -6.34 10.93 13.06
N ASN A 102 -7.47 10.87 13.76
CA ASN A 102 -8.30 12.04 14.04
C ASN A 102 -7.69 13.03 15.06
N GLN A 103 -6.72 12.59 15.87
CA GLN A 103 -6.06 13.44 16.86
C GLN A 103 -5.15 14.49 16.21
N TYR A 104 -4.70 14.22 14.99
CA TYR A 104 -3.70 15.04 14.29
C TYR A 104 -4.26 15.76 13.08
N ILE A 105 -5.59 15.95 12.99
CA ILE A 105 -6.24 16.64 11.85
C ILE A 105 -5.65 18.05 11.66
N VAL A 106 -5.50 18.82 12.73
CA VAL A 106 -4.96 20.20 12.67
C VAL A 106 -3.50 20.19 12.21
N THR A 107 -2.65 19.38 12.86
CA THR A 107 -1.23 19.27 12.52
C THR A 107 -1.00 18.73 11.11
N ARG A 108 -1.88 17.83 10.63
CA ARG A 108 -1.86 17.32 9.26
C ARG A 108 -2.16 18.42 8.26
N GLN A 109 -3.19 19.23 8.52
CA GLN A 109 -3.55 20.33 7.64
C GLN A 109 -2.39 21.31 7.46
N GLU A 110 -1.67 21.65 8.54
CA GLU A 110 -0.47 22.51 8.47
C GLU A 110 0.56 21.98 7.47
N ILE A 111 0.79 20.66 7.46
CA ILE A 111 1.78 20.02 6.60
C ILE A 111 1.28 19.85 5.18
N GLU A 112 0.00 19.53 4.99
CA GLU A 112 -0.61 19.50 3.67
C GLU A 112 -0.50 20.87 2.99
N ASP A 113 -0.73 21.96 3.74
CA ASP A 113 -0.60 23.31 3.23
C ASP A 113 0.86 23.63 2.81
N GLU A 114 1.85 23.25 3.62
CA GLU A 114 3.27 23.43 3.27
C GLU A 114 3.71 22.56 2.08
N LEU A 115 3.19 21.33 1.98
CA LEU A 115 3.55 20.43 0.88
C LEU A 115 2.90 20.83 -0.43
N ASN A 116 1.69 21.38 -0.38
CA ASN A 116 1.05 22.00 -1.53
C ASN A 116 1.84 23.21 -2.05
N LYS A 117 2.46 24.03 -1.17
CA LYS A 117 3.32 25.16 -1.59
C LYS A 117 4.54 24.72 -2.40
N ILE A 118 5.06 23.53 -2.14
CA ILE A 118 6.21 22.96 -2.88
C ILE A 118 5.78 22.05 -4.05
N GLY A 119 4.50 22.04 -4.40
CA GLY A 119 3.96 21.27 -5.53
C GLY A 119 3.85 19.77 -5.29
N LEU A 120 3.89 19.32 -4.04
CA LEU A 120 3.71 17.92 -3.68
C LEU A 120 2.30 17.69 -3.12
N SER A 121 1.47 17.01 -3.90
CA SER A 121 0.14 16.53 -3.45
C SER A 121 0.31 15.20 -2.72
N LEU A 122 -0.14 15.19 -1.48
CA LEU A 122 0.13 14.13 -0.52
C LEU A 122 -0.97 13.07 -0.43
N ARG A 123 -0.65 11.82 -0.75
CA ARG A 123 -1.37 10.63 -0.20
C ARG A 123 -0.46 9.42 0.07
N ASP A 124 0.86 9.58 -0.07
CA ASP A 124 1.81 8.48 0.12
C ASP A 124 3.16 8.96 0.68
N ILE A 125 3.51 8.50 1.89
CA ILE A 125 4.79 8.78 2.56
C ILE A 125 5.97 8.32 1.70
N ASN A 126 5.86 7.17 1.03
CA ASN A 126 6.98 6.62 0.25
C ASN A 126 7.32 7.55 -0.91
N SER A 127 6.30 8.16 -1.52
CA SER A 127 6.48 9.12 -2.61
C SER A 127 7.19 10.40 -2.13
N ILE A 128 6.93 10.88 -0.91
CA ILE A 128 7.70 12.00 -0.34
C ILE A 128 9.15 11.60 -0.11
N LEU A 129 9.39 10.48 0.56
CA LEU A 129 10.74 10.04 0.87
C LEU A 129 11.55 9.81 -0.42
N ALA A 130 10.92 9.22 -1.44
CA ALA A 130 11.52 9.00 -2.75
C ALA A 130 11.77 10.29 -3.55
N SER A 131 11.04 11.37 -3.27
CA SER A 131 11.26 12.67 -3.92
C SER A 131 12.64 13.27 -3.58
N MET A 132 13.28 12.82 -2.49
CA MET A 132 14.52 13.37 -1.96
C MET A 132 14.47 14.89 -1.72
N ASN A 133 13.27 15.45 -1.61
CA ASN A 133 13.07 16.86 -1.30
C ASN A 133 13.31 17.10 0.20
N VAL A 134 14.43 17.75 0.52
CA VAL A 134 14.86 18.01 1.91
C VAL A 134 13.81 18.77 2.71
N GLN A 135 13.08 19.71 2.09
CA GLN A 135 12.02 20.45 2.77
C GLN A 135 10.85 19.52 3.12
N ALA A 136 10.44 18.67 2.17
CA ALA A 136 9.36 17.71 2.40
C ALA A 136 9.71 16.66 3.46
N ILE A 137 10.94 16.15 3.44
CA ILE A 137 11.45 15.21 4.45
C ILE A 137 11.51 15.89 5.82
N LYS A 138 11.98 17.14 5.89
CA LYS A 138 12.01 17.90 7.14
C LYS A 138 10.61 18.10 7.72
N LEU A 139 9.62 18.44 6.89
CA LEU A 139 8.23 18.55 7.32
C LEU A 139 7.70 17.25 7.94
N LEU A 140 8.02 16.08 7.34
CA LEU A 140 7.68 14.77 7.91
C LEU A 140 8.39 14.50 9.25
N CYS A 141 9.65 14.88 9.40
CA CYS A 141 10.40 14.73 10.66
C CYS A 141 9.83 15.65 11.75
N ASP A 142 9.52 16.90 11.41
CA ASP A 142 8.92 17.87 12.33
C ASP A 142 7.52 17.39 12.78
N PHE A 143 6.72 16.82 11.87
CA PHE A 143 5.45 16.17 12.19
C PHE A 143 5.60 15.05 13.21
N SER A 144 6.52 14.14 12.91
CA SER A 144 6.74 12.93 13.70
C SER A 144 7.19 13.32 15.12
N SER A 145 8.05 14.33 15.24
CA SER A 145 8.45 14.91 16.53
C SER A 145 7.27 15.55 17.28
N LYS A 146 6.42 16.35 16.60
CA LYS A 146 5.21 16.98 17.18
C LYS A 146 4.18 15.94 17.66
N THR A 147 4.08 14.81 16.98
CA THR A 147 3.14 13.73 17.31
C THR A 147 3.68 12.74 18.34
N GLY A 148 4.87 12.99 18.88
CA GLY A 148 5.49 12.18 19.93
C GLY A 148 6.16 10.90 19.42
N ILE A 149 6.34 10.75 18.11
CA ILE A 149 7.20 9.72 17.53
C ILE A 149 8.65 10.13 17.79
N ARG A 150 9.40 9.25 18.44
CA ARG A 150 10.85 9.44 18.67
C ARG A 150 11.58 9.06 17.39
N ILE A 151 12.30 9.99 16.77
CA ILE A 151 13.07 9.80 15.52
C ILE A 151 14.47 10.35 15.69
#